data_AF-A0A0C9QG57-F1
#
_entry.id   AF-A0A0C9QG57-F1
#
_cell.length_a   1.000
_cell.length_b   1.000
_cell.length_c   1.000
_cell.angle_alpha   90.00
_cell.angle_beta   90.00
_cell.angle_gamma   90.00
#
_symmetry.space_group_name_H-M   'P 1'
#
loop_
_entity.id
_entity.type
_entity.pdbx_description
1 polymer ?
#
loop_
_entity_poly.entity_id
_entity_poly.type
_entity_poly.pdbx_seq_one_letter_code
_entity_poly.pdbx_strand_id
1 'polypeptide(L)' 'MFPLITGIVLVIIGMILAITNTSYQFKWHPYKSKNKSVTLIALLLVFIGIVIITGWAYILTK' A
#
# COMPACT_ATOMS: atom_id res chain seq x y z
N MET A 1 4.04 -17.31 -10.26
CA MET A 1 2.94 -17.27 -9.26
C MET A 1 3.40 -16.73 -7.90
N PHE A 2 4.46 -17.27 -7.30
CA PHE A 2 5.01 -16.82 -6.01
C PHE A 2 5.29 -15.29 -5.87
N PRO A 3 5.95 -14.62 -6.83
CA PRO A 3 6.18 -13.17 -6.78
C PRO A 3 4.89 -12.33 -6.91
N LEU A 4 3.87 -12.85 -7.59
CA LEU A 4 2.59 -12.17 -7.74
C LEU A 4 1.82 -12.18 -6.40
N ILE A 5 1.82 -13.32 -5.70
CA ILE A 5 1.19 -13.46 -4.37
C ILE A 5 1.88 -12.55 -3.35
N THR A 6 3.22 -12.54 -3.33
CA THR A 6 3.98 -11.68 -2.39
C THR A 6 3.75 -10.19 -2.65
N GLY A 7 3.68 -9.76 -3.91
CA GLY A 7 3.32 -8.39 -4.26
C GLY A 7 1.92 -8.00 -3.79
N ILE A 8 0.92 -8.87 -3.98
CA ILE A 8 -0.46 -8.63 -3.53
C ILE A 8 -0.52 -8.52 -2.00
N VAL A 9 0.16 -9.41 -1.28
CA VAL A 9 0.20 -9.38 0.20
C VAL A 9 0.80 -8.07 0.70
N LEU A 10 1.88 -7.58 0.09
CA LEU A 10 2.50 -6.29 0.43
C LEU A 10 1.54 -5.11 0.24
N VAL A 11 0.79 -5.09 -0.88
CA VAL A 11 -0.22 -4.04 -1.13
C VAL A 11 -1.33 -4.09 -0.09
N ILE A 12 -1.85 -5.27 0.24
CA ILE A 12 -2.92 -5.43 1.23
C ILE A 12 -2.46 -4.94 2.61
N ILE A 13 -1.26 -5.33 3.05
CA ILE A 13 -0.70 -4.89 4.34
C ILE A 13 -0.53 -3.36 4.35
N GLY A 14 0.00 -2.78 3.27
CA GLY A 14 0.13 -1.33 3.14
C GLY A 14 -1.22 -0.60 3.21
N MET A 15 -2.25 -1.13 2.55
CA MET A 15 -3.61 -0.58 2.61
C MET A 15 -4.21 -0.66 4.01
N ILE A 16 -4.08 -1.81 4.69
CA ILE A 16 -4.58 -1.97 6.07
C ILE A 16 -3.91 -0.95 6.99
N LEU A 17 -2.58 -0.83 6.93
CA LEU A 17 -1.83 0.15 7.72
C LEU A 17 -2.28 1.58 7.44
N ALA A 18 -2.52 1.94 6.16
CA ALA A 18 -3.02 3.25 5.80
C ALA A 18 -4.42 3.51 6.40
N ILE A 19 -5.34 2.55 6.30
CA ILE A 19 -6.70 2.67 6.83
C ILE A 19 -6.67 2.79 8.36
N THR A 20 -5.96 1.90 9.06
CA THR A 20 -5.87 1.91 10.53
C THR A 20 -5.22 3.20 11.08
N ASN A 21 -4.27 3.76 10.32
CA ASN A 21 -3.60 5.01 10.66
C ASN A 21 -4.40 6.26 10.27
N THR A 22 -5.48 6.13 9.48
CA THR A 22 -6.33 7.26 9.09
C THR A 22 -7.48 7.40 10.06
N SER A 23 -7.63 8.59 10.66
CA SER A 23 -8.78 8.91 11.51
C SER A 23 -9.72 9.84 10.77
N TYR A 24 -11.02 9.55 10.86
CA TYR A 24 -12.05 10.46 10.41
C TYR A 24 -12.22 11.61 11.40
N GLN A 25 -12.42 12.83 10.91
CA GLN A 25 -12.75 14.02 11.68
C GLN A 25 -13.89 14.77 10.98
N PHE A 26 -14.85 15.31 11.73
CA PHE A 26 -15.88 16.20 11.18
C PHE A 26 -15.31 17.60 10.96
N LYS A 27 -14.47 17.74 9.93
CA LYS A 27 -13.87 19.00 9.46
C LYS A 27 -13.87 19.02 7.93
N TRP A 28 -13.66 20.18 7.32
CA TRP A 28 -13.48 20.36 5.88
C TRP A 28 -12.43 19.42 5.27
N HIS A 29 -11.43 19.01 6.06
CA HIS A 29 -10.48 17.94 5.74
C HIS A 29 -10.77 16.73 6.64
N PRO A 30 -11.63 15.80 6.21
CA PRO A 30 -12.16 14.77 7.10
C PRO A 30 -11.16 13.65 7.41
N TYR A 31 -10.05 13.57 6.68
CA TYR A 31 -9.04 12.53 6.87
C TYR A 31 -7.76 13.11 7.43
N LYS A 32 -7.39 12.67 8.63
CA LYS A 32 -6.11 13.02 9.25
C LYS A 32 -5.34 11.74 9.57
N SER A 33 -4.09 11.66 9.16
CA SER A 33 -3.24 10.55 9.62
C SER A 33 -2.85 10.76 11.09
N LYS A 34 -2.93 9.68 11.88
CA LYS A 34 -2.49 9.67 13.28
C LYS A 34 -0.97 9.83 13.36
N ASN A 35 -0.25 9.13 12.49
CA ASN A 35 1.20 9.23 12.38
C ASN A 35 1.64 9.37 10.91
N LYS A 36 2.29 10.49 10.57
CA LYS A 36 2.78 10.74 9.21
C LYS A 36 3.80 9.69 8.75
N SER A 37 4.66 9.21 9.66
CA SER A 37 5.67 8.20 9.33
C SER A 37 5.05 6.86 8.98
N VAL A 38 3.97 6.46 9.66
CA VAL A 38 3.25 5.21 9.35
C VAL A 38 2.55 5.31 7.99
N THR A 39 1.99 6.47 7.65
CA THR A 39 1.44 6.70 6.30
C THR A 39 2.52 6.58 5.23
N LEU A 40 3.71 7.16 5.47
CA LEU A 40 4.84 7.07 4.54
C LEU A 40 5.27 5.60 4.31
N ILE A 41 5.42 4.83 5.40
CA ILE A 41 5.78 3.40 5.33
C ILE A 41 4.72 2.60 4.58
N ALA A 42 3.44 2.83 4.88
CA ALA A 42 2.32 2.19 4.18
C ALA A 42 2.36 2.47 2.67
N LEU A 43 2.68 3.70 2.28
CA LEU A 43 2.78 4.12 0.89
C LEU A 43 3.96 3.46 0.18
N LEU A 44 5.11 3.34 0.85
CA LEU A 44 6.27 2.61 0.35
C LEU A 44 5.98 1.12 0.15
N LEU A 45 5.28 0.48 1.09
CA LEU A 45 4.88 -0.93 0.97
C LEU A 45 3.98 -1.18 -0.24
N VAL A 46 2.99 -0.31 -0.45
CA VAL A 46 2.11 -0.38 -1.63
C VAL A 46 2.91 -0.17 -2.91
N PHE A 47 3.81 0.83 -2.94
CA PHE A 47 4.64 1.11 -4.11
C PHE A 47 5.53 -0.08 -4.49
N ILE A 48 6.23 -0.67 -3.52
CA ILE A 48 7.07 -1.87 -3.74
C ILE A 48 6.22 -3.04 -4.23
N GLY A 49 5.06 -3.27 -3.61
CA GLY A 49 4.13 -4.32 -4.03
C GLY A 49 3.69 -4.16 -5.49
N ILE A 50 3.36 -2.94 -5.92
CA ILE A 50 3.00 -2.64 -7.31
C ILE A 50 4.17 -2.92 -8.26
N VAL A 51 5.40 -2.50 -7.93
CA VAL A 51 6.59 -2.75 -8.76
C VAL A 51 6.86 -4.25 -8.94
N ILE A 52 6.68 -5.04 -7.89
CA ILE A 52 6.84 -6.51 -7.97
C ILE A 52 5.77 -7.12 -8.89
N ILE A 53 4.52 -6.68 -8.77
CA ILE A 53 3.41 -7.17 -9.60
C ILE A 53 3.64 -6.81 -11.07
N THR A 54 3.96 -5.55 -11.37
CA THR A 54 4.19 -5.08 -12.75
C THR A 54 5.45 -5.68 -13.35
N GLY A 55 6.54 -5.81 -12.58
CA GLY A 55 7.76 -6.48 -13.02
C GLY A 55 7.53 -7.95 -13.36
N TRP A 56 6.76 -8.67 -12.52
CA TRP A 56 6.41 -10.05 -12.81
C TRP A 56 5.46 -10.18 -14.01
N ALA A 57 4.47 -9.30 -14.12
CA ALA A 57 3.56 -9.27 -15.27
C ALA A 57 4.34 -9.05 -16.57
N TYR A 58 5.31 -8.13 -16.57
CA TYR A 58 6.17 -7.88 -17.73
C TYR A 58 6.98 -9.12 -18.15
N ILE A 59 7.55 -9.84 -17.18
CA ILE A 59 8.27 -11.10 -17.45
C ILE A 59 7.34 -12.16 -18.01
N LEU A 60 6.10 -12.27 -17.50
CA LEU A 60 5.13 -13.26 -17.96
C LEU A 60 4.61 -12.98 -19.38
N THR A 61 4.59 -11.71 -19.79
CA THR A 61 4.08 -11.28 -21.09
C THR A 61 5.14 -11.42 -22.20
N LYS A 62 6.40 -11.64 -21.83
CA LYS A 62 7.54 -11.80 -22.74
C LYS A 62 7.86 -13.27 -22.94
#